data_AF-A0A349GA31-F1
#
_entry.id   AF-A0A349GA31-F1
#
_cell.length_a   1.000
_cell.length_b   1.000
_cell.length_c   1.000
_cell.angle_alpha   90.00
_cell.angle_beta   90.00
_cell.angle_gamma   90.00
#
_symmetry.space_group_name_H-M   'P 1'
#
loop_
_entity.id
_entity.type
_entity.pdbx_description
1 polymer ?
#
loop_
_entity_poly.entity_id
_entity_poly.type
_entity_poly.pdbx_seq_one_letter_code
_entity_poly.pdbx_strand_id
1 'polypeptide(L)' 'DSATVKTFYKEKTRVRLQPENAAMSPIYVDDVKILGRVKGVFRKM' A
#
# COMPACT_ATOMS: atom_id res chain seq x y z
N ASP A 1 14.71 -0.94 -7.95
CA ASP A 1 13.40 -0.27 -7.77
C ASP A 1 12.25 -1.25 -7.75
N SER A 2 11.52 -1.34 -6.63
CA SER A 2 10.28 -2.11 -6.51
C SER A 2 9.18 -1.20 -5.96
N ALA A 3 8.15 -0.96 -6.77
CA ALA A 3 6.97 -0.20 -6.37
C ALA A 3 5.78 -1.17 -6.26
N THR A 4 5.20 -1.29 -5.07
CA THR A 4 4.06 -2.19 -4.82
C THR A 4 2.81 -1.37 -4.51
N VAL A 5 1.69 -1.71 -5.14
CA VAL A 5 0.39 -1.15 -4.79
C VAL A 5 -0.12 -1.87 -3.53
N LYS A 6 -0.33 -1.13 -2.45
CA LYS A 6 -0.89 -1.63 -1.18
C LYS A 6 -1.97 -0.67 -0.70
N THR A 7 -3.02 -1.20 -0.09
CA THR A 7 -4.09 -0.40 0.50
C THR A 7 -3.58 0.20 1.80
N PHE A 8 -3.55 1.53 1.84
CA PHE A 8 -3.00 2.30 2.96
C PHE A 8 -4.09 2.56 4.00
N TYR A 9 -3.85 2.11 5.23
CA TYR A 9 -4.65 2.43 6.40
C TYR A 9 -3.80 3.22 7.40
N LYS A 10 -4.25 4.43 7.74
CA LYS A 10 -3.61 5.25 8.77
C LYS A 10 -4.22 4.91 10.13
N GLU A 11 -3.51 4.14 10.96
CA GLU A 11 -3.88 3.94 12.35
C GLU A 11 -3.28 5.05 13.22
N LYS A 12 -3.76 5.19 14.48
CA LYS A 12 -3.38 6.31 15.37
C LYS A 12 -1.88 6.38 15.65
N THR A 13 -1.18 5.25 15.61
CA THR A 13 0.25 5.15 15.97
C THR A 13 1.13 4.57 14.86
N ARG A 14 0.55 3.94 13.84
CA ARG A 14 1.28 3.25 12.77
C ARG A 14 0.50 3.26 11.47
N VAL A 15 1.17 2.99 10.36
CA VAL A 15 0.52 2.74 9.08
C VAL A 15 0.47 1.25 8.82
N ARG A 16 -0.72 0.78 8.45
CA ARG A 16 -0.96 -0.57 7.96
C ARG A 16 -1.06 -0.54 6.45
N LEU A 17 -0.17 -1.28 5.80
CA LEU A 17 -0.20 -1.54 4.37
C LEU A 17 -0.80 -2.94 4.16
N GLN A 18 -2.08 -2.97 3.78
CA GLN A 18 -2.78 -4.21 3.49
C GLN A 18 -2.56 -4.61 2.01
N PRO A 19 -2.04 -5.81 1.73
CA PRO A 19 -2.05 -6.36 0.38
C PRO A 19 -3.47 -6.83 0.00
N GLU A 20 -3.83 -6.67 -1.28
CA GLU A 20 -5.10 -7.17 -1.86
C GLU A 20 -5.08 -8.69 -2.12
N ASN A 21 -3.97 -9.37 -1.84
CA ASN A 21 -3.86 -10.83 -1.91
C ASN A 21 -3.96 -11.44 -0.50
N ALA A 22 -4.96 -12.29 -0.28
CA ALA A 22 -5.25 -12.93 1.01
C ALA A 22 -4.12 -13.85 1.52
N ALA A 23 -3.23 -14.31 0.65
CA ALA A 23 -2.07 -15.13 1.05
C ALA A 23 -0.91 -14.30 1.66
N MET A 24 -0.99 -12.97 1.63
CA MET A 24 0.07 -12.09 2.11
C MET A 24 -0.28 -11.46 3.45
N SER A 25 0.64 -11.52 4.41
CA SER A 25 0.48 -10.90 5.72
C SER A 25 0.51 -9.35 5.62
N PRO A 26 -0.29 -8.65 6.44
CA PRO A 26 -0.26 -7.19 6.52
C PRO A 26 1.11 -6.70 7.01
N ILE A 27 1.56 -5.58 6.45
CA ILE A 27 2.82 -4.95 6.84
C ILE A 27 2.49 -3.72 7.68
N TYR A 28 3.09 -3.62 8.87
CA TYR A 28 2.96 -2.48 9.77
C TYR A 28 4.26 -1.69 9.77
N VAL A 29 4.17 -0.39 9.50
CA VAL A 29 5.30 0.53 9.47
C VAL A 29 4.96 1.82 10.22
N ASP A 30 5.91 2.33 10.99
CA ASP A 30 5.70 3.56 11.78
C ASP A 30 6.03 4.82 10.96
N ASP A 31 6.94 4.71 9.98
CA ASP A 31 7.33 5.79 9.06
C ASP A 31 7.09 5.35 7.61
N VAL A 32 6.36 6.17 6.85
CA VAL A 32 6.05 5.92 5.45
C VAL A 32 5.97 7.24 4.70
N LYS A 33 6.73 7.31 3.61
CA LYS A 33 6.67 8.40 2.66
C LYS A 33 5.65 8.10 1.56
N ILE A 34 4.51 8.79 1.60
CA ILE A 34 3.49 8.71 0.54
C ILE A 34 3.99 9.48 -0.68
N LEU A 35 4.33 8.79 -1.77
CA LEU A 35 4.81 9.40 -3.01
C LEU A 35 3.67 9.95 -3.89
N GLY A 36 2.46 9.42 -3.73
CA GLY A 36 1.29 9.85 -4.50
C GLY A 36 0.07 8.94 -4.28
N ARG A 37 -1.11 9.40 -4.71
CA ARG A 37 -2.36 8.63 -4.68
C ARG A 37 -2.66 8.06 -6.06
N VAL A 38 -2.87 6.74 -6.15
CA VAL A 38 -3.27 6.08 -7.40
C VAL A 38 -4.65 6.60 -7.82
N LYS A 39 -4.76 7.16 -9.04
CA LYS A 39 -6.01 7.70 -9.60
C LYS A 39 -6.64 6.83 -10.70
N GLY A 40 -5.91 5.86 -11.24
CA GLY A 40 -6.41 4.98 -12.30
C GLY A 40 -5.42 3.87 -12.65
N VAL A 41 -5.94 2.74 -13.11
CA VAL A 41 -5.16 1.61 -13.61
C VAL A 41 -5.33 1.56 -15.11
N PHE A 42 -4.24 1.74 -15.85
CA PHE A 42 -4.22 1.55 -17.30
C PHE A 42 -3.65 0.17 -17.60
N ARG A 43 -4.47 -0.71 -18.18
CA ARG A 43 -4.04 -2.02 -18.66
C ARG A 43 -3.99 -1.96 -20.19
N LYS A 44 -2.78 -2.09 -20.75
CA LYS A 44 -2.61 -2.31 -22.19
C LYS A 44 -2.88 -3.80 -22.45
N MET A 45 -3.83 -4.10 -23.34
CA MET A 45 -4.02 -5.46 -23.89
C MET A 45 -2.95 -5.76 -24.94
#